data_AF-A0A2G9TGA1-F1
#
_entry.id   AF-A0A2G9TGA1-F1
#
_cell.length_a   1.000
_cell.length_b   1.000
_cell.length_c   1.000
_cell.angle_alpha   90.00
_cell.angle_beta   90.00
_cell.angle_gamma   90.00
#
_symmetry.space_group_name_H-M   'P 1'
#
loop_
_entity.id
_entity.type
_entity.pdbx_description
1 polymer ?
#
loop_
_entity_poly.entity_id
_entity_poly.type
_entity_poly.pdbx_seq_one_letter_code
_entity_poly.pdbx_strand_id
1 'polypeptide(L)'
;LQEDIEFLSEQLHLSVQDLSSFDEYCSEVRSGRLQWSPVHKSDKFWRENAPRFNEKNFELIKILIRLLESSQDPLILCVAAHDVGEYVRHYPRGKTVVEQYQGKQAVMRLLTAEDPNVRYHALLAVQKLMVHNWEYLGKQLDVESSEPVSVK
;
A
#
# COMPACT_ATOMS: atom_id res chain seq x y z
N LEU A 1 12.50 -35.76 4.82
CA LEU A 1 13.52 -34.71 4.56
C LEU A 1 13.00 -33.65 3.60
N GLN A 2 12.67 -33.97 2.34
CA GLN A 2 12.13 -32.97 1.40
C GLN A 2 10.70 -32.52 1.80
N GLU A 3 9.84 -33.47 2.16
CA GLU A 3 8.49 -33.19 2.68
C GLU A 3 8.50 -32.40 3.99
N ASP A 4 9.47 -32.65 4.89
CA ASP A 4 9.58 -31.92 6.16
C ASP A 4 10.04 -30.46 5.93
N ILE A 5 10.91 -30.23 4.94
CA ILE A 5 11.35 -28.89 4.56
C ILE A 5 10.21 -28.13 3.88
N GLU A 6 9.44 -28.79 3.02
CA GLU A 6 8.25 -28.21 2.39
C GLU A 6 7.18 -27.88 3.43
N PHE A 7 6.92 -28.79 4.37
CA PHE A 7 6.00 -28.57 5.48
C PHE A 7 6.44 -27.40 6.38
N LEU A 8 7.72 -27.34 6.76
CA LEU A 8 8.25 -26.23 7.56
C LEU A 8 8.21 -24.91 6.80
N SER A 9 8.50 -24.91 5.50
CA SER A 9 8.40 -23.73 4.64
C SER A 9 6.96 -23.22 4.56
N GLU A 10 5.99 -24.12 4.42
CA GLU A 10 4.57 -23.80 4.35
C GLU A 10 4.05 -23.28 5.71
N GLN A 11 4.41 -23.93 6.82
CA GLN A 11 4.06 -23.46 8.17
C GLN A 11 4.71 -22.13 8.53
N LEU A 12 5.95 -21.90 8.10
CA LEU A 12 6.61 -20.61 8.24
C LEU A 12 5.90 -19.54 7.41
N HIS A 13 5.49 -19.86 6.18
CA HIS A 13 4.78 -18.92 5.32
C HIS A 13 3.41 -18.53 5.90
N LEU A 14 2.67 -19.50 6.44
CA LEU A 14 1.39 -19.28 7.12
C LEU A 14 1.57 -18.43 8.39
N SER A 15 2.59 -18.74 9.20
CA SER A 15 2.87 -18.00 10.43
C SER A 15 3.32 -16.57 10.15
N VAL A 16 4.16 -16.34 9.14
CA VAL A 16 4.63 -15.00 8.72
C VAL A 16 3.46 -14.14 8.21
N GLN A 17 2.43 -14.74 7.59
CA GLN A 17 1.23 -14.01 7.19
C GLN A 17 0.31 -13.65 8.37
N ASP A 18 0.29 -14.44 9.44
CA ASP A 18 -0.55 -14.22 10.63
C ASP A 18 0.11 -13.40 11.74
N LEU A 19 1.43 -13.28 11.76
CA LEU A 19 2.16 -12.75 12.91
C LEU A 19 2.16 -11.23 13.06
N SER A 20 1.76 -10.45 12.05
CA SER A 20 1.98 -9.00 12.11
C SER A 20 0.69 -8.22 12.32
N SER A 21 0.60 -7.59 13.49
CA SER A 21 -0.59 -6.85 13.92
C SER A 21 -0.61 -5.41 13.41
N PHE A 22 -1.79 -4.79 13.40
CA PHE A 22 -1.90 -3.36 13.12
C PHE A 22 -1.19 -2.49 14.16
N ASP A 23 -1.06 -2.96 15.40
CA ASP A 23 -0.38 -2.22 16.47
C ASP A 23 1.14 -2.18 16.25
N GLU A 24 1.72 -3.25 15.70
CA GLU A 24 3.13 -3.28 15.26
C GLU A 24 3.36 -2.30 14.11
N TYR A 25 2.51 -2.33 13.09
CA TYR A 25 2.55 -1.37 11.98
C TYR A 25 2.49 0.08 12.49
N CYS A 26 1.53 0.36 13.39
CA CYS A 26 1.39 1.70 13.98
C CYS A 26 2.64 2.14 14.75
N SER A 27 3.27 1.22 15.49
CA SER A 27 4.47 1.51 16.28
C SER A 27 5.67 1.78 15.37
N GLU A 28 5.81 0.99 14.31
CA GLU A 28 6.83 1.17 13.28
C GLU A 28 6.69 2.53 12.57
N VAL A 29 5.51 2.85 12.05
CA VAL A 29 5.23 4.13 11.38
C VAL A 29 5.52 5.31 12.32
N ARG A 30 5.05 5.27 13.57
CA ARG A 30 5.29 6.33 14.56
C ARG A 30 6.76 6.49 14.90
N SER A 31 7.54 5.41 14.87
CA SER A 31 8.99 5.47 15.09
C SER A 31 9.74 6.12 13.92
N GLY A 32 9.13 6.14 12.73
CA GLY A 32 9.74 6.60 11.49
C GLY A 32 10.76 5.62 10.88
N ARG A 33 10.93 4.43 11.46
CA ARG A 33 11.91 3.42 11.03
C ARG A 33 11.22 2.29 10.26
N LEU A 34 10.66 2.65 9.10
CA LEU A 34 9.96 1.70 8.24
C LEU A 34 10.90 0.63 7.67
N GLN A 35 10.46 -0.62 7.67
CA GLN A 35 11.13 -1.72 7.00
C GLN A 35 10.13 -2.59 6.25
N TRP A 36 10.60 -3.33 5.24
CA TRP A 36 9.74 -4.29 4.56
C TRP A 36 9.41 -5.47 5.47
N SER A 37 8.15 -5.51 5.93
CA SER A 37 7.57 -6.57 6.74
C SER A 37 6.24 -7.05 6.12
N PRO A 38 5.65 -8.17 6.60
CA PRO A 38 4.40 -8.71 6.04
C PRO A 38 3.23 -7.72 6.02
N VAL A 39 3.11 -6.81 7.00
CA VAL A 39 2.03 -5.80 7.05
C VAL A 39 2.02 -4.87 5.85
N HIS A 40 3.19 -4.51 5.32
CA HIS A 40 3.25 -3.63 4.14
C HIS A 40 2.80 -4.34 2.87
N LYS A 41 2.99 -5.65 2.76
CA LYS A 41 2.80 -6.42 1.53
C LYS A 41 1.48 -7.20 1.50
N SER A 42 0.88 -7.45 2.67
CA SER A 42 -0.31 -8.28 2.82
C SER A 42 -1.56 -7.53 2.37
N ASP A 43 -2.18 -8.00 1.29
CA ASP A 43 -3.44 -7.45 0.78
C ASP A 43 -4.60 -7.64 1.79
N LYS A 44 -4.59 -8.75 2.55
CA LYS A 44 -5.52 -8.96 3.68
C LYS A 44 -5.38 -7.87 4.75
N PHE A 45 -4.15 -7.55 5.14
CA PHE A 45 -3.89 -6.49 6.12
C PHE A 45 -4.49 -5.15 5.67
N TRP A 46 -4.26 -4.76 4.42
CA TRP A 46 -4.77 -3.49 3.90
C TRP A 46 -6.29 -3.46 3.74
N ARG A 47 -6.90 -4.56 3.28
CA ARG A 47 -8.38 -4.68 3.23
C ARG A 47 -9.02 -4.50 4.60
N GLU A 48 -8.44 -5.08 5.65
CA GLU A 48 -8.98 -5.04 7.00
C GLU A 48 -8.69 -3.71 7.71
N ASN A 49 -7.50 -3.13 7.50
CA ASN A 49 -7.01 -2.04 8.34
C ASN A 49 -6.96 -0.66 7.66
N ALA A 50 -7.11 -0.55 6.33
CA ALA A 50 -7.09 0.76 5.66
C ALA A 50 -8.09 1.78 6.25
N PRO A 51 -9.33 1.41 6.66
CA PRO A 51 -10.23 2.36 7.32
C PRO A 51 -9.68 2.94 8.62
N ARG A 52 -8.84 2.19 9.35
CA ARG A 52 -8.25 2.60 10.64
C ARG A 52 -7.19 3.69 10.49
N PHE A 53 -6.63 3.89 9.31
CA PHE A 53 -5.72 5.01 9.03
C PHE A 53 -6.40 6.38 9.13
N ASN A 54 -7.74 6.42 9.17
CA ASN A 54 -8.53 7.63 9.37
C ASN A 54 -8.67 8.03 10.85
N GLU A 55 -8.30 7.14 11.77
CA GLU A 55 -8.32 7.39 13.20
C GLU A 55 -7.34 8.51 13.59
N LYS A 56 -7.53 9.07 14.80
CA LYS A 56 -6.65 10.11 15.36
C LYS A 56 -6.36 11.26 14.39
N ASN A 57 -7.39 11.67 13.64
CA ASN A 57 -7.28 12.71 12.62
C ASN A 57 -6.19 12.41 11.57
N PHE A 58 -6.23 11.21 11.00
CA PHE A 58 -5.33 10.76 9.93
C PHE A 58 -3.85 10.78 10.33
N GLU A 59 -3.55 10.45 11.59
CA GLU A 59 -2.19 10.50 12.17
C GLU A 59 -1.18 9.73 11.30
N LEU A 60 -1.49 8.46 10.98
CA LEU A 60 -0.57 7.59 10.23
C LEU A 60 -0.29 8.13 8.82
N ILE A 61 -1.32 8.62 8.13
CA ILE A 61 -1.18 9.22 6.80
C ILE A 61 -0.28 10.46 6.85
N LYS A 62 -0.47 11.32 7.85
CA LYS A 62 0.37 12.51 8.03
C LYS A 62 1.83 12.14 8.31
N ILE A 63 2.07 11.09 9.10
CA ILE A 63 3.43 10.60 9.36
C ILE A 63 4.06 10.04 8.09
N LEU A 64 3.35 9.19 7.35
CA LEU A 64 3.84 8.64 6.07
C LEU A 64 4.19 9.76 5.09
N ILE A 65 3.30 10.76 4.93
CA ILE A 65 3.57 11.92 4.08
C ILE A 65 4.81 12.66 4.57
N ARG A 66 4.92 12.98 5.87
CA ARG A 66 6.11 13.62 6.43
C ARG A 66 7.39 12.83 6.15
N LEU A 67 7.36 11.49 6.20
CA LEU A 67 8.50 10.64 5.89
C LEU A 67 8.91 10.79 4.41
N LEU A 68 7.94 10.88 3.48
CA LEU A 68 8.21 11.15 2.07
C LEU A 68 8.90 12.50 1.84
N GLU A 69 8.65 13.50 2.69
CA GLU A 69 9.22 14.84 2.52
C GLU A 69 10.58 15.03 3.20
N SER A 70 10.81 14.31 4.31
CA SER A 70 11.94 14.59 5.21
C SER A 70 12.96 13.47 5.32
N SER A 71 12.61 12.24 4.94
CA SER A 71 13.55 11.12 4.98
C SER A 71 14.58 11.23 3.86
N GLN A 72 15.83 10.88 4.18
CA GLN A 72 16.91 10.68 3.20
C GLN A 72 17.22 9.20 2.98
N ASP A 73 16.60 8.31 3.76
CA ASP A 73 16.79 6.86 3.63
C ASP A 73 15.90 6.33 2.49
N PRO A 74 16.49 5.78 1.41
CA PRO A 74 15.75 5.22 0.29
C PRO A 74 14.76 4.13 0.69
N LEU A 75 15.09 3.30 1.69
CA LEU A 75 14.21 2.22 2.15
C LEU A 75 12.93 2.79 2.74
N ILE A 76 13.06 3.78 3.64
CA ILE A 76 11.92 4.44 4.27
C ILE A 76 11.05 5.12 3.22
N LEU A 77 11.66 5.79 2.23
CA LEU A 77 10.93 6.42 1.13
C LEU A 77 10.17 5.40 0.27
N CYS A 78 10.79 4.26 -0.04
CA CYS A 78 10.14 3.18 -0.79
C CYS A 78 8.90 2.64 -0.06
N VAL A 79 9.06 2.30 1.23
CA VAL A 79 7.97 1.74 2.04
C VAL A 79 6.87 2.78 2.25
N ALA A 80 7.22 4.02 2.57
CA ALA A 80 6.22 5.08 2.76
C ALA A 80 5.43 5.37 1.47
N ALA A 81 6.10 5.39 0.31
CA ALA A 81 5.43 5.65 -0.96
C ALA A 81 4.48 4.50 -1.31
N HIS A 82 4.95 3.27 -1.10
CA HIS A 82 4.15 2.06 -1.27
C HIS A 82 2.88 2.09 -0.42
N ASP A 83 3.02 2.35 0.88
CA ASP A 83 1.92 2.36 1.85
C ASP A 83 0.88 3.43 1.55
N VAL A 84 1.30 4.64 1.16
CA VAL A 84 0.38 5.68 0.69
C VAL A 84 -0.44 5.18 -0.51
N GLY A 85 0.21 4.49 -1.44
CA GLY A 85 -0.46 3.87 -2.57
C GLY A 85 -1.44 2.76 -2.16
N GLU A 86 -1.06 1.89 -1.24
CA GLU A 86 -1.91 0.81 -0.74
C GLU A 86 -3.13 1.32 0.02
N TYR A 87 -2.98 2.35 0.85
CA TYR A 87 -4.10 3.01 1.51
C TYR A 87 -5.10 3.57 0.49
N VAL A 88 -4.62 4.24 -0.57
CA VAL A 88 -5.48 4.78 -1.64
C VAL A 88 -6.21 3.67 -2.40
N ARG A 89 -5.52 2.56 -2.67
CA ARG A 89 -6.10 1.40 -3.34
C ARG A 89 -7.21 0.74 -2.52
N HIS A 90 -7.03 0.65 -1.20
CA HIS A 90 -7.91 -0.10 -0.31
C HIS A 90 -8.97 0.75 0.39
N TYR A 91 -8.85 2.08 0.36
CA TYR A 91 -9.85 2.99 0.92
C TYR A 91 -10.44 3.90 -0.18
N PRO A 92 -11.74 3.78 -0.52
CA PRO A 92 -12.34 4.53 -1.64
C PRO A 92 -12.16 6.06 -1.57
N ARG A 93 -12.12 6.64 -0.36
CA ARG A 93 -11.89 8.09 -0.14
C ARG A 93 -10.42 8.43 0.12
N GLY A 94 -9.52 7.46 0.06
CA GLY A 94 -8.10 7.60 0.38
C GLY A 94 -7.41 8.62 -0.50
N LYS A 95 -7.75 8.68 -1.80
CA LYS A 95 -7.26 9.72 -2.71
C LYS A 95 -7.52 11.13 -2.19
N THR A 96 -8.76 11.42 -1.80
CA THR A 96 -9.14 12.75 -1.28
C THR A 96 -8.38 13.09 -0.01
N VAL A 97 -8.20 12.10 0.89
CA VAL A 97 -7.43 12.28 2.13
C VAL A 97 -5.96 12.58 1.82
N VAL A 98 -5.33 11.80 0.94
CA VAL A 98 -3.92 12.00 0.57
C VAL A 98 -3.72 13.34 -0.14
N GLU A 99 -4.64 13.77 -1.02
CA GLU A 99 -4.61 15.07 -1.66
C GLU A 99 -4.80 16.22 -0.66
N GLN A 100 -5.70 16.08 0.32
CA GLN A 100 -5.93 17.06 1.39
C GLN A 100 -4.64 17.36 2.18
N TYR A 101 -3.81 16.35 2.42
CA TYR A 101 -2.56 16.47 3.16
C TYR A 101 -1.32 16.60 2.27
N GLN A 102 -1.50 16.99 1.00
CA GLN A 102 -0.41 17.22 0.03
C GLN A 102 0.47 15.98 -0.27
N GLY A 103 -0.02 14.79 0.04
CA GLY A 103 0.71 13.55 -0.19
C GLY A 103 0.92 13.24 -1.67
N LYS A 104 0.00 13.69 -2.55
CA LYS A 104 0.19 13.58 -4.01
C LYS A 104 1.43 14.34 -4.48
N GLN A 105 1.62 15.59 -4.04
CA GLN A 105 2.82 16.35 -4.38
C GLN A 105 4.07 15.69 -3.77
N ALA A 106 3.99 15.19 -2.53
CA ALA A 106 5.10 14.52 -1.87
C ALA A 106 5.58 13.28 -2.66
N VAL A 107 4.68 12.39 -3.07
CA VAL A 107 5.02 11.21 -3.89
C VAL A 107 5.53 11.62 -5.27
N MET A 108 4.91 12.61 -5.93
CA MET A 108 5.33 13.05 -7.26
C MET A 108 6.77 13.59 -7.29
N ARG A 109 7.23 14.28 -6.23
CA ARG A 109 8.63 14.73 -6.13
C ARG A 109 9.63 13.58 -6.16
N LEU A 110 9.24 12.40 -5.67
CA LEU A 110 10.12 11.21 -5.63
C LEU A 110 10.27 10.52 -7.00
N LEU A 111 9.49 10.91 -8.01
CA LEU A 111 9.66 10.39 -9.38
C LEU A 111 11.01 10.76 -10.00
N THR A 112 11.67 11.79 -9.47
CA THR A 112 13.02 12.23 -9.89
C THR A 112 14.08 11.93 -8.83
N ALA A 113 13.78 11.06 -7.84
CA ALA A 113 14.76 10.67 -6.83
C ALA A 113 15.98 9.99 -7.48
N GLU A 114 17.16 10.07 -6.85
CA GLU A 114 18.39 9.44 -7.35
C GLU A 114 18.30 7.91 -7.35
N ASP A 115 17.70 7.35 -6.28
CA ASP A 115 17.54 5.91 -6.12
C ASP A 115 16.43 5.37 -7.07
N PRO A 116 16.75 4.37 -7.92
CA PRO A 116 15.79 3.77 -8.85
C PRO A 116 14.60 3.09 -8.18
N ASN A 117 14.78 2.48 -7.00
CA ASN A 117 13.70 1.82 -6.26
C ASN A 117 12.72 2.85 -5.71
N VAL A 118 13.23 3.98 -5.21
CA VAL A 118 12.38 5.09 -4.77
C VAL A 118 11.52 5.60 -5.91
N ARG A 119 12.11 5.82 -7.09
CA ARG A 119 11.35 6.22 -8.29
C ARG A 119 10.30 5.18 -8.68
N TYR A 120 10.65 3.90 -8.62
CA TYR A 120 9.75 2.79 -8.93
C TYR A 120 8.53 2.76 -7.99
N HIS A 121 8.75 2.80 -6.67
CA HIS A 121 7.67 2.80 -5.69
C HIS A 121 6.83 4.08 -5.76
N ALA A 122 7.45 5.24 -5.99
CA ALA A 122 6.73 6.48 -6.22
C ALA A 122 5.84 6.41 -7.46
N LEU A 123 6.33 5.84 -8.56
CA LEU A 123 5.56 5.67 -9.80
C LEU A 123 4.32 4.79 -9.58
N LEU A 124 4.48 3.65 -8.90
CA LEU A 124 3.35 2.77 -8.58
C LEU A 124 2.32 3.47 -7.68
N ALA A 125 2.78 4.24 -6.70
CA ALA A 125 1.90 5.01 -5.83
C ALA A 125 1.13 6.11 -6.59
N VAL A 126 1.79 6.82 -7.50
CA VAL A 126 1.13 7.80 -8.39
C VAL A 126 0.12 7.12 -9.29
N GLN A 127 0.43 5.96 -9.88
CA GLN A 127 -0.53 5.20 -10.69
C GLN A 127 -1.81 4.92 -9.89
N LYS A 128 -1.69 4.41 -8.65
CA LYS A 128 -2.83 4.15 -7.74
C LYS A 128 -3.61 5.43 -7.42
N LEU A 129 -2.94 6.57 -7.23
CA LEU A 129 -3.57 7.88 -7.00
C LEU A 129 -4.31 8.44 -8.22
N MET A 130 -3.85 8.13 -9.44
CA MET A 130 -4.39 8.68 -10.68
C MET A 130 -5.60 7.90 -11.19
N VAL A 131 -5.79 6.64 -10.76
CA VAL A 131 -7.00 5.88 -11.07
C VAL A 131 -8.20 6.58 -10.43
N HIS A 132 -9.14 6.99 -11.28
CA HIS A 132 -10.46 7.43 -10.83
C HIS A 132 -11.37 6.21 -10.78
N ASN A 133 -11.98 5.98 -9.62
CA ASN A 133 -13.09 5.05 -9.43
C ASN A 133 -12.77 3.57 -9.76
N TRP A 134 -12.04 2.88 -8.87
CA TRP A 134 -11.82 1.42 -8.97
C TRP A 134 -13.12 0.61 -9.05
N GLU A 135 -14.20 1.12 -8.43
CA GLU A 135 -15.57 0.58 -8.54
C GLU A 135 -16.11 0.59 -9.98
N TYR A 136 -15.64 1.51 -10.84
CA TYR A 136 -16.05 1.55 -12.25
C TYR A 136 -15.34 0.50 -13.08
N LEU A 137 -14.04 0.30 -12.85
CA LEU A 137 -13.26 -0.73 -13.55
C LEU A 137 -13.74 -2.14 -13.18
N GLY A 138 -13.98 -2.40 -11.89
CA GLY A 138 -14.51 -3.70 -11.44
C GLY A 138 -15.86 -4.02 -12.08
N LYS A 139 -16.78 -3.04 -12.09
CA LYS A 139 -18.08 -3.19 -12.74
C LYS A 139 -17.98 -3.37 -14.27
N GLN A 140 -17.03 -2.72 -14.94
CA GLN A 140 -16.83 -2.92 -16.39
C GLN A 140 -16.32 -4.33 -16.71
N LEU A 141 -15.38 -4.85 -15.93
CA LEU A 141 -14.85 -6.21 -16.11
C LEU A 141 -15.93 -7.28 -15.84
N ASP A 142 -16.75 -7.09 -14.81
CA ASP A 142 -17.86 -7.99 -14.52
C ASP A 142 -18.92 -7.98 -15.64
N VAL A 143 -19.22 -6.80 -16.21
CA VAL A 143 -20.18 -6.65 -17.32
C VAL A 143 -19.66 -7.31 -18.60
N GLU A 144 -18.39 -7.09 -18.98
CA GLU A 144 -17.79 -7.72 -20.17
C GLU A 144 -17.73 -9.25 -20.06
N SER A 145 -17.58 -9.80 -18.86
CA SER A 145 -17.59 -11.26 -18.62
C SER A 145 -18.99 -11.90 -18.73
N SER A 146 -20.04 -11.09 -18.72
CA SER A 146 -21.43 -11.53 -18.66
C SER A 146 -22.20 -11.41 -19.99
N GLU A 147 -21.60 -10.85 -21.04
CA GLU A 147 -22.22 -10.81 -22.36
C GLU A 147 -22.10 -12.18 -23.06
N PRO A 148 -23.22 -12.90 -23.30
CA PRO A 148 -23.17 -14.10 -24.11
C PRO A 148 -22.84 -13.72 -25.54
N VAL A 149 -21.73 -14.25 -26.06
CA VAL A 149 -21.32 -14.13 -27.47
C VAL A 149 -22.48 -14.62 -28.35
N SER A 150 -23.24 -13.69 -28.90
CA SER A 150 -24.28 -13.99 -29.88
C SER A 150 -23.61 -14.38 -31.19
N VAL A 151 -23.44 -15.68 -31.38
CA VAL A 151 -22.99 -16.25 -32.65
C VAL A 151 -24.09 -16.00 -33.68
N LYS A 152 -23.80 -15.15 -34.68
CA LYS A 152 -24.58 -15.05 -35.92
C LYS A 152 -24.20 -16.19 -36.86
#